data_AF-A0A1V6BR79-F1
#
_entry.id   AF-A0A1V6BR79-F1
#
_cell.length_a   1.000
_cell.length_b   1.000
_cell.length_c   1.000
_cell.angle_alpha   90.00
_cell.angle_beta   90.00
_cell.angle_gamma   90.00
#
_symmetry.space_group_name_H-M   'P 1'
#
loop_
_entity.id
_entity.type
_entity.pdbx_description
1 polymer ?
#
loop_
_entity_poly.entity_id
_entity_poly.type
_entity_poly.pdbx_seq_one_letter_code
_entity_poly.pdbx_strand_id
1 'polypeptide(L)'
;MKNFYKLAVFYSTDELDLKDIESEIFTENREKVNFFFFHNRDMHFNKAEILKKSLLNELDTIQPEFNFKRNSLIMTKVIKKFDFEAFDKKVDAEYNDYLNKINYRIDCIFQTFDLFYRLYSDRNIIFTFPSQIKSNFNDILNKNEIKCEELTKINNIVRDLEVLHWINYYSKKNINQKDEGIVSYRNITNIYKLA
;
A
#
# COMPACT_ATOMS: atom_id res chain seq x y z
N MET A 1 -0.98 -35.78 -9.11
CA MET A 1 -0.24 -34.72 -8.37
C MET A 1 -1.16 -33.53 -8.25
N LYS A 2 -1.35 -32.95 -7.05
CA LYS A 2 -2.07 -31.67 -6.94
C LYS A 2 -1.21 -30.61 -7.61
N ASN A 3 -1.75 -29.92 -8.61
CA ASN A 3 -1.07 -28.76 -9.19
C ASN A 3 -1.25 -27.60 -8.20
N PHE A 4 -0.20 -27.32 -7.43
CA PHE A 4 -0.15 -26.12 -6.60
C PHE A 4 -0.06 -24.89 -7.50
N TYR A 5 -0.67 -23.80 -7.06
CA TYR A 5 -0.59 -22.52 -7.78
C TYR A 5 -0.02 -21.43 -6.88
N LYS A 6 0.71 -20.51 -7.50
CA LYS A 6 1.23 -19.31 -6.87
C LYS A 6 0.79 -18.10 -7.67
N LEU A 7 0.12 -17.16 -7.01
CA LEU A 7 -0.39 -15.95 -7.64
C LEU A 7 0.23 -14.72 -7.00
N ALA A 8 0.56 -13.74 -7.83
CA ALA A 8 0.80 -12.37 -7.39
C ALA A 8 -0.35 -11.50 -7.91
N VAL A 9 -1.08 -10.87 -7.00
CA VAL A 9 -2.26 -10.05 -7.28
C VAL A 9 -1.93 -8.61 -6.92
N PHE A 10 -2.15 -7.68 -7.83
CA PHE A 10 -1.95 -6.25 -7.60
C PHE A 10 -3.29 -5.56 -7.35
N TYR A 11 -3.34 -4.71 -6.34
CA TYR A 11 -4.51 -3.91 -6.02
C TYR A 11 -4.20 -2.41 -5.98
N SER A 12 -5.18 -1.60 -6.36
CA SER A 12 -5.15 -0.14 -6.31
C SER A 12 -6.34 0.35 -5.49
N THR A 13 -6.05 0.99 -4.37
CA THR A 13 -7.04 1.53 -3.43
C THR A 13 -6.41 2.71 -2.70
N ASP A 14 -7.24 3.50 -2.01
CA ASP A 14 -6.77 4.52 -1.07
C ASP A 14 -5.98 3.88 0.07
N GLU A 15 -5.30 4.69 0.87
CA GLU A 15 -4.44 4.20 1.93
C GLU A 15 -5.17 3.31 2.94
N LEU A 16 -4.72 2.06 3.07
CA LEU A 16 -5.25 1.10 4.04
C LEU A 16 -4.43 1.16 5.33
N ASP A 17 -5.05 1.67 6.40
CA ASP A 17 -4.46 1.67 7.75
C ASP A 17 -4.54 0.27 8.39
N LEU A 18 -3.71 -0.65 7.90
CA LEU A 18 -3.58 -2.01 8.43
C LEU A 18 -2.15 -2.51 8.27
N LYS A 19 -1.73 -3.47 9.10
CA LYS A 19 -0.40 -4.10 9.01
C LYS A 19 -0.39 -5.16 7.92
N ASP A 20 0.81 -5.50 7.43
CA ASP A 20 0.97 -6.62 6.50
C ASP A 20 0.46 -7.91 7.17
N ILE A 21 -0.12 -8.80 6.37
CA ILE A 21 -0.85 -9.97 6.86
C ILE A 21 -0.25 -11.21 6.24
N GLU A 22 0.02 -12.18 7.11
CA GLU A 22 0.34 -13.54 6.75
C GLU A 22 -0.70 -14.44 7.42
N SER A 23 -1.46 -15.18 6.62
CA SER A 23 -2.51 -16.05 7.16
C SER A 23 -2.76 -17.26 6.27
N GLU A 24 -3.28 -18.30 6.87
CA GLU A 24 -3.79 -19.46 6.16
C GLU A 24 -5.31 -19.33 6.01
N ILE A 25 -5.79 -19.41 4.78
CA ILE A 25 -7.21 -19.28 4.44
C ILE A 25 -7.70 -20.57 3.76
N PHE A 26 -9.01 -20.79 3.86
CA PHE A 26 -9.71 -21.88 3.17
C PHE A 26 -10.66 -21.29 2.14
N THR A 27 -10.52 -21.69 0.87
CA THR A 27 -11.46 -21.31 -0.18
C THR A 27 -12.79 -22.05 -0.04
N GLU A 28 -13.84 -21.63 -0.74
CA GLU A 28 -15.11 -22.37 -0.82
C GLU A 28 -14.93 -23.83 -1.25
N ASN A 29 -13.96 -24.09 -2.13
CA ASN A 29 -13.58 -25.44 -2.58
C ASN A 29 -12.76 -26.23 -1.55
N ARG A 30 -12.63 -25.72 -0.31
CA ARG A 30 -11.85 -26.28 0.80
C ARG A 30 -10.37 -26.44 0.48
N GLU A 31 -9.84 -25.58 -0.39
CA GLU A 31 -8.42 -25.52 -0.65
C GLU A 31 -7.73 -24.64 0.39
N LYS A 32 -6.64 -25.15 0.96
CA LYS A 32 -5.78 -24.44 1.89
C LYS A 32 -4.83 -23.54 1.11
N VAL A 33 -4.83 -22.24 1.41
CA VAL A 33 -4.03 -21.23 0.70
C VAL A 33 -3.29 -20.37 1.70
N ASN A 34 -1.99 -20.14 1.46
CA ASN A 34 -1.21 -19.17 2.22
C ASN A 34 -1.42 -17.80 1.59
N PHE A 35 -2.00 -16.90 2.36
CA PHE A 35 -2.37 -15.57 1.93
C PHE A 35 -1.42 -14.54 2.55
N PHE A 36 -0.74 -13.79 1.68
CA PHE A 36 0.10 -12.66 2.03
C PHE A 36 -0.54 -11.39 1.51
N PHE A 37 -0.72 -10.41 2.38
CA PHE A 37 -1.21 -9.09 2.01
C PHE A 37 -0.23 -8.03 2.46
N PHE A 38 0.21 -7.20 1.51
CA PHE A 38 1.07 -6.06 1.76
C PHE A 38 0.28 -4.77 1.62
N HIS A 39 0.24 -3.92 2.65
CA HIS A 39 -0.54 -2.67 2.62
C HIS A 39 0.11 -1.60 1.72
N ASN A 40 -0.64 -0.55 1.38
CA ASN A 40 -0.15 0.60 0.62
C ASN A 40 0.12 1.84 1.51
N ARG A 41 0.04 1.70 2.85
CA ARG A 41 0.34 2.78 3.81
C ARG A 41 1.59 3.57 3.43
N ASP A 42 1.44 4.89 3.42
CA ASP A 42 2.47 5.87 3.07
C ASP A 42 3.10 5.70 1.67
N MET A 43 2.67 4.79 0.79
CA MET A 43 3.34 4.58 -0.52
C MET A 43 2.96 5.58 -1.62
N HIS A 44 2.07 6.53 -1.32
CA HIS A 44 1.52 7.47 -2.31
C HIS A 44 2.10 8.87 -2.21
N PHE A 45 2.87 9.18 -1.16
CA PHE A 45 3.31 10.55 -0.95
C PHE A 45 4.28 10.99 -2.04
N ASN A 46 3.88 12.06 -2.72
CA ASN A 46 4.75 12.82 -3.59
C ASN A 46 5.33 14.03 -2.83
N LYS A 47 6.31 14.70 -3.43
CA LYS A 47 6.95 15.87 -2.82
C LYS A 47 5.95 16.98 -2.46
N ALA A 48 4.88 17.16 -3.23
CA ALA A 48 3.86 18.19 -2.96
C ALA A 48 3.02 17.86 -1.72
N GLU A 49 2.72 16.58 -1.48
CA GLU A 49 2.02 16.14 -0.28
C GLU A 49 2.89 16.30 0.97
N ILE A 50 4.19 16.02 0.86
CA ILE A 50 5.14 16.28 1.94
C ILE A 50 5.23 17.78 2.20
N LEU A 51 5.41 18.61 1.17
CA LEU A 51 5.43 20.08 1.30
C LEU A 51 4.20 20.59 2.06
N LYS A 52 3.00 20.13 1.67
CA LYS A 52 1.75 20.49 2.35
C LYS A 52 1.77 20.07 3.82
N LYS A 53 2.20 18.84 4.11
CA LYS A 53 2.29 18.31 5.48
C LYS A 53 3.32 19.08 6.32
N SER A 54 4.50 19.36 5.78
CA SER A 54 5.53 20.16 6.45
C SER A 54 5.04 21.57 6.76
N LEU A 55 4.31 22.20 5.83
CA LEU A 55 3.73 23.54 6.04
C LEU A 55 2.64 23.52 7.13
N LEU A 56 1.75 22.54 7.10
CA LEU A 56 0.71 22.37 8.12
C LEU A 56 1.34 22.15 9.51
N ASN A 57 2.39 21.32 9.59
CA ASN A 57 3.13 21.11 10.83
C ASN A 57 3.75 22.41 11.36
N GLU A 58 4.30 23.27 10.50
CA GLU A 58 4.81 24.57 10.93
C GLU A 58 3.69 25.47 11.46
N LEU A 59 2.55 25.52 10.78
CA LEU A 59 1.38 26.27 11.25
C LEU A 59 0.82 25.73 12.57
N ASP A 60 0.88 24.42 12.82
CA ASP A 60 0.41 23.82 14.07
C ASP A 60 1.20 24.26 15.29
N THR A 61 2.48 24.60 15.12
CA THR A 61 3.30 25.17 16.21
C THR A 61 3.00 26.63 16.53
N ILE A 62 2.25 27.33 15.67
CA ILE A 62 1.97 28.76 15.81
C ILE A 62 0.67 28.98 16.60
N GLN A 63 0.75 29.85 17.61
CA GLN A 63 -0.42 30.30 18.35
C GLN A 63 -1.36 31.10 17.45
N PRO A 64 -2.67 30.77 17.41
CA PRO A 64 -3.62 31.50 16.60
C PRO A 64 -3.81 32.94 17.11
N GLU A 65 -3.87 33.89 16.19
CA GLU A 65 -4.25 35.27 16.45
C GLU A 65 -5.74 35.44 16.11
N PHE A 66 -6.51 36.01 17.02
CA PHE A 66 -7.96 36.23 16.85
C PHE A 66 -8.24 37.72 16.65
N ASN A 67 -8.90 38.05 15.54
CA ASN A 67 -9.23 39.42 15.19
C ASN A 67 -10.74 39.55 14.94
N PHE A 68 -11.38 40.51 15.59
CA PHE A 68 -12.81 40.78 15.38
C PHE A 68 -13.00 41.77 14.22
N LYS A 69 -13.79 41.40 13.22
CA LYS A 69 -14.07 42.25 12.05
C LYS A 69 -15.50 42.05 11.57
N ARG A 70 -16.27 43.14 11.44
CA ARG A 70 -17.65 43.15 10.91
C ARG A 70 -18.56 42.06 11.54
N ASN A 71 -18.61 41.99 12.87
CA ASN A 71 -19.37 40.99 13.64
C ASN A 71 -18.92 39.53 13.44
N SER A 72 -17.70 39.28 12.98
CA SER A 72 -17.11 37.95 12.90
C SER A 72 -15.77 37.89 13.64
N LEU A 73 -15.55 36.83 14.41
CA LEU A 73 -14.25 36.50 14.99
C LEU A 73 -13.45 35.70 13.96
N ILE A 74 -12.37 36.27 13.45
CA ILE A 74 -11.50 35.64 12.47
C ILE A 74 -10.28 35.08 13.20
N MET A 75 -10.02 33.79 13.05
CA MET A 75 -8.82 33.12 13.54
C MET A 75 -7.79 33.04 12.41
N THR A 76 -6.57 33.51 12.65
CA THR A 76 -5.47 33.47 11.68
C THR A 76 -4.21 32.90 12.31
N LYS A 77 -3.47 32.08 11.55
CA LYS A 77 -2.11 31.66 11.86
C LYS A 77 -1.19 32.20 10.78
N VAL A 78 -0.09 32.85 11.17
CA VAL A 78 0.83 33.50 10.23
C VAL A 78 2.26 33.13 10.60
N ILE A 79 3.01 32.58 9.65
CA ILE A 79 4.45 32.35 9.80
C ILE A 79 5.16 33.68 9.57
N LYS A 80 5.64 34.29 10.66
CA LYS A 80 6.37 35.57 10.60
C LYS A 80 7.77 35.31 10.02
N LYS A 81 8.20 36.13 9.06
CA LYS A 81 9.52 36.03 8.39
C LYS A 81 9.76 34.64 7.77
N PHE A 82 8.82 34.16 6.98
CA PHE A 82 8.95 32.87 6.30
C PHE A 82 10.15 32.87 5.35
N ASP A 83 11.11 31.99 5.64
CA ASP A 83 12.27 31.74 4.79
C ASP A 83 11.95 30.58 3.84
N PHE A 84 11.61 30.92 2.60
CA PHE A 84 11.24 29.94 1.60
C PHE A 84 12.39 28.99 1.25
N GLU A 85 13.64 29.47 1.20
CA GLU A 85 14.79 28.64 0.83
C GLU A 85 15.12 27.62 1.92
N ALA A 86 15.09 28.05 3.18
CA ALA A 86 15.30 27.15 4.30
C ALA A 86 14.17 26.11 4.39
N PHE A 87 12.92 26.53 4.15
CA PHE A 87 11.78 25.62 4.12
C PHE A 87 11.86 24.60 2.99
N ASP A 88 12.21 25.02 1.77
CA ASP A 88 12.34 24.11 0.63
C ASP A 88 13.43 23.05 0.87
N LYS A 89 14.58 23.43 1.44
CA LYS A 89 15.63 22.47 1.85
C LYS A 89 15.15 21.47 2.90
N LYS A 90 14.31 21.90 3.83
CA LYS A 90 13.70 21.03 4.84
C LYS A 90 12.73 20.04 4.19
N VAL A 91 11.89 20.50 3.26
CA VAL A 91 10.98 19.63 2.49
C VAL A 91 11.77 18.63 1.66
N ASP A 92 12.89 19.03 1.05
CA ASP A 92 13.80 18.11 0.34
C ASP A 92 14.35 17.02 1.26
N ALA A 93 14.81 17.39 2.45
CA ALA A 93 15.32 16.43 3.42
C ALA A 93 14.23 15.45 3.88
N GLU A 94 13.02 15.95 4.19
CA GLU A 94 11.87 15.12 4.56
C GLU A 94 11.44 14.19 3.42
N TYR A 95 11.46 14.67 2.18
CA TYR A 95 11.14 13.85 1.00
C TYR A 95 12.19 12.77 0.74
N ASN A 96 13.48 13.07 0.89
CA ASN A 96 14.53 12.07 0.76
C ASN A 96 14.45 11.01 1.87
N ASP A 97 14.18 11.41 3.12
CA ASP A 97 13.96 10.46 4.22
C ASP A 97 12.74 9.56 3.96
N TYR A 98 11.64 10.15 3.48
CA TYR A 98 10.47 9.40 3.03
C TYR A 98 10.81 8.39 1.93
N LEU A 99 11.51 8.80 0.88
CA LEU A 99 11.92 7.91 -0.21
C LEU A 99 12.77 6.74 0.31
N ASN A 100 13.70 6.99 1.22
CA ASN A 100 14.53 5.96 1.83
C ASN A 100 13.68 4.94 2.62
N LYS A 101 12.72 5.41 3.42
CA LYS A 101 11.81 4.55 4.19
C LYS A 101 10.93 3.70 3.29
N ILE A 102 10.39 4.28 2.21
CA ILE A 102 9.57 3.56 1.25
C ILE A 102 10.40 2.54 0.48
N ASN A 103 11.59 2.89 0.00
CA ASN A 103 12.48 1.95 -0.67
C ASN A 103 12.85 0.77 0.23
N TYR A 104 13.20 1.05 1.49
CA TYR A 104 13.47 0.00 2.48
C TYR A 104 12.26 -0.92 2.67
N ARG A 105 11.05 -0.36 2.76
CA ARG A 105 9.82 -1.16 2.88
C ARG A 105 9.60 -2.03 1.64
N ILE A 106 9.77 -1.48 0.45
CA ILE A 106 9.66 -2.20 -0.83
C ILE A 106 10.65 -3.38 -0.85
N ASP A 107 11.90 -3.15 -0.43
CA ASP A 107 12.91 -4.20 -0.33
C ASP A 107 12.49 -5.30 0.65
N CYS A 108 11.97 -4.95 1.82
CA CYS A 108 11.44 -5.94 2.77
C CYS A 108 10.31 -6.77 2.17
N ILE A 109 9.33 -6.15 1.50
CA ILE A 109 8.22 -6.85 0.82
C ILE A 109 8.77 -7.87 -0.17
N PHE A 110 9.74 -7.49 -1.00
CA PHE A 110 10.29 -8.40 -2.01
C PHE A 110 11.21 -9.48 -1.43
N GLN A 111 11.92 -9.20 -0.33
CA GLN A 111 12.65 -10.23 0.42
C GLN A 111 11.70 -11.27 1.01
N THR A 112 10.60 -10.84 1.62
CA THR A 112 9.54 -11.71 2.12
C THR A 112 8.94 -12.54 0.98
N PHE A 113 8.59 -11.90 -0.14
CA PHE A 113 8.09 -12.59 -1.33
C PHE A 113 9.05 -13.69 -1.81
N ASP A 114 10.33 -13.37 -2.06
CA ASP A 114 11.30 -14.35 -2.58
C ASP A 114 11.51 -15.52 -1.61
N LEU A 115 11.61 -15.22 -0.31
CA LEU A 115 11.78 -16.24 0.72
C LEU A 115 10.60 -17.22 0.74
N PHE A 116 9.37 -16.72 0.85
CA PHE A 116 8.19 -17.58 0.96
C PHE A 116 7.82 -18.24 -0.37
N TYR A 117 8.11 -17.58 -1.50
CA TYR A 117 7.96 -18.18 -2.81
C TYR A 117 8.77 -19.47 -2.96
N ARG A 118 10.01 -19.47 -2.44
CA ARG A 118 10.92 -20.63 -2.47
C ARG A 118 10.59 -21.67 -1.41
N LEU A 119 10.30 -21.24 -0.17
CA LEU A 119 10.02 -22.15 0.94
C LEU A 119 8.73 -22.96 0.74
N TYR A 120 7.70 -22.36 0.15
CA TYR A 120 6.39 -22.99 -0.02
C TYR A 120 6.17 -23.46 -1.47
N SER A 121 7.11 -24.27 -1.98
CA SER A 121 7.01 -24.85 -3.33
C SER A 121 5.85 -25.83 -3.50
N ASP A 122 5.40 -26.44 -2.42
CA ASP A 122 4.36 -27.48 -2.35
C ASP A 122 3.03 -26.96 -1.77
N ARG A 123 2.78 -25.65 -1.85
CA ARG A 123 1.55 -25.04 -1.31
C ARG A 123 0.92 -24.06 -2.29
N ASN A 124 -0.40 -23.88 -2.15
CA ASN A 124 -1.09 -22.79 -2.79
C ASN A 124 -0.74 -21.48 -2.08
N ILE A 125 -0.37 -20.46 -2.84
CA ILE A 125 0.02 -19.14 -2.30
C ILE A 125 -0.63 -18.03 -3.11
N ILE A 126 -1.07 -16.99 -2.41
CA ILE A 126 -1.51 -15.73 -3.00
C ILE A 126 -0.75 -14.60 -2.31
N PHE A 127 0.07 -13.90 -3.08
CA PHE A 127 0.69 -12.64 -2.67
C PHE A 127 -0.15 -11.48 -3.20
N THR A 128 -0.53 -10.57 -2.33
CA THR A 128 -1.34 -9.40 -2.68
C THR A 128 -0.53 -8.14 -2.44
N PHE A 129 -0.20 -7.44 -3.52
CA PHE A 129 0.71 -6.30 -3.54
C PHE A 129 0.00 -4.99 -3.89
N PRO A 130 0.44 -3.86 -3.33
CA PRO A 130 -0.03 -2.55 -3.76
C PRO A 130 0.44 -2.24 -5.19
N SER A 131 -0.39 -1.57 -5.99
CA SER A 131 -0.09 -1.28 -7.41
C SER A 131 1.17 -0.43 -7.59
N GLN A 132 1.55 0.34 -6.57
CA GLN A 132 2.70 1.24 -6.53
C GLN A 132 4.03 0.50 -6.76
N ILE A 133 4.12 -0.76 -6.35
CA ILE A 133 5.37 -1.53 -6.44
C ILE A 133 5.44 -2.41 -7.69
N LYS A 134 4.45 -2.32 -8.58
CA LYS A 134 4.36 -3.17 -9.77
C LYS A 134 5.56 -3.02 -10.70
N SER A 135 6.08 -1.80 -10.87
CA SER A 135 7.29 -1.56 -11.68
C SER A 135 8.47 -2.38 -11.16
N ASN A 136 8.70 -2.33 -9.85
CA ASN A 136 9.81 -3.03 -9.19
C ASN A 136 9.62 -4.55 -9.21
N PHE A 137 8.37 -5.03 -9.21
CA PHE A 137 8.08 -6.46 -9.24
C PHE A 137 8.66 -7.15 -10.49
N ASN A 138 8.57 -6.51 -11.66
CA ASN A 138 9.15 -7.06 -12.89
C ASN A 138 10.67 -7.20 -12.80
N ASP A 139 11.35 -6.23 -12.19
CA ASP A 139 12.80 -6.28 -11.98
C ASP A 139 13.18 -7.43 -11.03
N ILE A 140 12.38 -7.66 -9.99
CA ILE A 140 12.57 -8.76 -9.04
C ILE A 140 12.37 -10.12 -9.70
N LEU A 141 11.32 -10.27 -10.51
CA LEU A 141 11.07 -11.52 -11.25
C LEU A 141 12.25 -11.86 -12.18
N ASN A 142 12.73 -10.86 -12.93
CA ASN A 142 13.88 -11.02 -13.83
C ASN A 142 15.17 -11.37 -13.06
N LYS A 143 15.47 -10.63 -11.99
CA LYS A 143 16.66 -10.84 -11.16
C LYS A 143 16.70 -12.23 -10.54
N ASN A 144 15.54 -12.76 -10.17
CA ASN A 144 15.42 -14.04 -9.48
C ASN A 144 15.06 -15.22 -10.42
N GLU A 145 15.03 -14.97 -11.74
CA GLU A 145 14.67 -15.94 -12.77
C GLU A 145 13.30 -16.61 -12.56
N ILE A 146 12.36 -15.88 -11.96
CA ILE A 146 11.00 -16.37 -11.69
C ILE A 146 10.17 -16.17 -12.95
N LYS A 147 9.75 -17.28 -13.58
CA LYS A 147 8.83 -17.23 -14.72
C LYS A 147 7.43 -16.88 -14.25
N CYS A 148 6.78 -15.98 -14.97
CA CYS A 148 5.39 -15.61 -14.73
C CYS A 148 4.59 -15.52 -16.02
N GLU A 149 3.28 -15.71 -15.90
CA GLU A 149 2.28 -15.46 -16.93
C GLU A 149 1.28 -14.43 -16.41
N GLU A 150 1.08 -13.33 -17.13
CA GLU A 150 0.02 -12.37 -16.79
C GLU A 150 -1.34 -12.91 -17.22
N LEU A 151 -2.27 -13.00 -16.26
CA LEU A 151 -3.59 -13.57 -16.48
C LEU A 151 -4.57 -12.47 -16.92
N THR A 152 -5.05 -12.56 -18.16
CA THR A 152 -5.93 -11.57 -18.78
C THR A 152 -7.41 -11.66 -18.35
N LYS A 153 -7.86 -12.79 -17.80
CA LYS A 153 -9.25 -12.99 -17.31
C LYS A 153 -9.32 -12.91 -15.78
N ILE A 154 -9.32 -11.68 -15.28
CA ILE A 154 -9.35 -11.30 -13.85
C ILE A 154 -10.51 -11.94 -13.07
N ASN A 155 -11.69 -12.10 -13.68
CA ASN A 155 -12.91 -12.38 -12.92
C ASN A 155 -12.98 -13.76 -12.26
N ASN A 156 -12.57 -14.84 -12.93
CA ASN A 156 -12.86 -16.18 -12.41
C ASN A 156 -11.89 -16.59 -11.30
N ILE A 157 -10.58 -16.43 -11.52
CA ILE A 157 -9.56 -16.83 -10.53
C ILE A 157 -9.69 -16.04 -9.22
N VAL A 158 -9.96 -14.73 -9.30
CA VAL A 158 -10.16 -13.88 -8.09
C VAL A 158 -11.44 -14.24 -7.36
N ARG A 159 -12.50 -14.61 -8.10
CA ARG A 159 -13.78 -15.08 -7.52
C ARG A 159 -13.60 -16.43 -6.84
N ASP A 160 -13.05 -17.40 -7.55
CA ASP A 160 -12.91 -18.79 -7.08
C ASP A 160 -12.01 -18.89 -5.85
N LEU A 161 -11.02 -17.99 -5.74
CA LEU A 161 -10.09 -17.93 -4.62
C LEU A 161 -10.49 -16.91 -3.55
N GLU A 162 -11.64 -16.25 -3.73
CA GLU A 162 -12.20 -15.26 -2.81
C GLU A 162 -11.21 -14.17 -2.37
N VAL A 163 -10.23 -13.84 -3.22
CA VAL A 163 -9.09 -12.97 -2.83
C VAL A 163 -9.60 -11.63 -2.30
N LEU A 164 -10.64 -11.08 -2.92
CA LEU A 164 -11.29 -9.85 -2.48
C LEU A 164 -12.05 -9.99 -1.17
N HIS A 165 -12.68 -11.15 -0.91
CA HIS A 165 -13.32 -11.40 0.38
C HIS A 165 -12.27 -11.32 1.48
N TRP A 166 -11.12 -11.98 1.30
CA TRP A 166 -10.05 -12.00 2.29
C TRP A 166 -9.42 -10.63 2.49
N ILE A 167 -9.11 -9.89 1.41
CA ILE A 167 -8.64 -8.50 1.50
C ILE A 167 -9.64 -7.64 2.29
N ASN A 168 -10.93 -7.74 1.98
CA ASN A 168 -11.98 -6.98 2.67
C ASN A 168 -12.20 -7.42 4.12
N TYR A 169 -12.11 -8.72 4.40
CA TYR A 169 -12.24 -9.28 5.74
C TYR A 169 -11.16 -8.73 6.66
N TYR A 170 -9.91 -8.72 6.20
CA TYR A 170 -8.81 -8.24 7.00
C TYR A 170 -8.73 -6.71 7.11
N SER A 171 -9.10 -5.97 6.05
CA SER A 171 -9.18 -4.50 6.13
C SER A 171 -10.25 -4.03 7.12
N LYS A 172 -11.43 -4.66 7.10
CA LYS A 172 -12.54 -4.32 8.02
C LYS A 172 -12.33 -4.71 9.48
N LYS A 173 -11.24 -5.42 9.84
CA LYS A 173 -10.92 -5.71 11.25
C LYS A 173 -10.45 -4.50 12.04
N ASN A 174 -10.12 -3.38 11.39
CA ASN A 174 -9.74 -2.15 12.08
C ASN A 174 -10.99 -1.30 12.40
N ILE A 175 -11.36 -1.22 13.69
CA ILE A 175 -12.54 -0.49 14.20
C ILE A 175 -12.48 1.03 13.87
N ASN A 176 -11.29 1.56 13.58
CA ASN A 176 -11.10 2.98 13.26
C ASN A 176 -11.28 3.33 11.78
N GLN A 177 -11.44 2.34 10.89
CA GLN A 177 -11.81 2.63 9.51
C GLN A 177 -13.30 3.01 9.47
N LYS A 178 -13.59 4.25 9.03
CA LYS A 178 -14.92 4.59 8.52
C LYS A 178 -15.23 3.60 7.40
N ASP A 179 -16.50 3.22 7.20
CA ASP A 179 -16.96 2.26 6.16
C ASP A 179 -16.64 2.66 4.69
N GLU A 180 -15.73 3.60 4.47
CA GLU A 180 -15.22 4.05 3.17
C GLU A 180 -13.96 3.26 2.81
N GLY A 181 -14.08 2.33 1.84
CA GLY A 181 -12.94 1.62 1.25
C GLY A 181 -13.12 0.11 1.10
N ILE A 182 -14.23 -0.35 0.49
CA ILE A 182 -14.33 -1.76 0.06
C ILE A 182 -13.43 -1.94 -1.17
N VAL A 183 -12.42 -2.81 -1.06
CA VAL A 183 -11.64 -3.25 -2.22
C VAL A 183 -12.59 -4.06 -3.11
N SER A 184 -13.00 -3.45 -4.21
CA SER A 184 -13.88 -4.05 -5.22
C SER A 184 -13.06 -4.77 -6.29
N TYR A 185 -13.71 -5.55 -7.16
CA TYR A 185 -13.05 -6.15 -8.32
C TYR A 185 -12.35 -5.13 -9.22
N ARG A 186 -12.83 -3.87 -9.25
CA ARG A 186 -12.21 -2.79 -10.03
C ARG A 186 -10.86 -2.35 -9.46
N ASN A 187 -10.58 -2.68 -8.20
CA ASN A 187 -9.34 -2.35 -7.53
C ASN A 187 -8.25 -3.39 -7.84
N ILE A 188 -8.57 -4.60 -8.32
CA ILE A 188 -7.54 -5.54 -8.79
C ILE A 188 -7.07 -5.11 -10.17
N THR A 189 -5.79 -4.74 -10.28
CA THR A 189 -5.23 -4.21 -11.53
C THR A 189 -4.59 -5.31 -12.38
N ASN A 190 -3.88 -6.25 -11.76
CA ASN A 190 -3.13 -7.28 -12.46
C ASN A 190 -3.03 -8.56 -11.63
N ILE A 191 -2.89 -9.69 -12.31
CA ILE A 191 -2.64 -10.98 -11.69
C ILE A 191 -1.58 -11.70 -12.50
N TYR A 192 -0.55 -12.17 -11.81
CA TYR A 192 0.50 -13.00 -12.38
C TYR A 192 0.41 -14.39 -11.79
N LYS A 193 0.40 -15.40 -12.66
CA LYS A 193 0.64 -16.78 -12.28
C LYS A 193 2.14 -17.04 -12.29
N LEU A 194 2.67 -17.51 -11.18
CA LEU A 194 4.10 -17.78 -11.00
C LEU A 194 4.37 -19.28 -11.19
N ALA A 195 5.53 -19.61 -11.77
CA ALA A 195 5.92 -20.99 -12.13
C ALA A 195 6.73 -21.73 -11.06
#